data_AF-A0A7V2ZMC4-F1
#
_entry.id   AF-A0A7V2ZMC4-F1
#
_cell.length_a   1.000
_cell.length_b   1.000
_cell.length_c   1.000
_cell.angle_alpha   90.00
_cell.angle_beta   90.00
_cell.angle_gamma   90.00
#
_symmetry.space_group_name_H-M   'P 1'
#
loop_
_entity.id
_entity.type
_entity.pdbx_description
1 polymer ?
#
loop_
_entity_poly.entity_id
_entity_poly.type
_entity_poly.pdbx_seq_one_letter_code
_entity_poly.pdbx_strand_id
1 'polypeptide(L)'
;MNLTNEQYDIINSTGDIKINAVAGSGKTTTIIEYSKTRPKKSKILYLAFNRSVKNEAEHKFASFGLDNVKVETAHSLAYKDIVYRFKYNVKPQGYKTYEVAEILKLRRRKEKHFELITANHINRFVNYFCNSNAKRVQQLNYLDTVSDPLAYEFVRKNYDYIEKHTRDFLTKMNNGEIEITHDFYLKKFQLSTPYLDYDYILFDEGQDASPAMLEVFLNQNGTKVIVGDSHQQIYSWRFAVNSLERVDFKALPLTISFRFPQEIANLAVEILNWKKLISEQQILNIKGAGGKDSQKFKATLARTNLGLLSKAIDFVTEKSKPQTIYFEGNINSYFYADEGASLFDVLNLYNHNHEMIKDNLIKSMNDFSELEEYVDKTEDSQLAMLVEIVKKYENDLPRLIRLMRDSSVEAKKDAKMIFSTVHRSKGMEYGTVYLNNDFISQRKVKRLVEKQNEFPFDTDKINEEINILYVAVTRAISSLFIPQYYLPATFPKSVNIKIIGGETEERDFDNRKKLESFRKNDVKSKSYSFEDVRKNHPDAYKSWSSEEEAKLLSLVRANISINEISRTLGRTKGAIVSRLSKLFGR
;
A
#
# COMPACT_ATOMS: atom_id res chain seq x y z
N MET A 1 -18.88 0.01 -32.13
CA MET A 1 -18.87 0.26 -30.68
C MET A 1 -19.67 1.53 -30.45
N ASN A 2 -20.65 1.54 -29.54
CA ASN A 2 -21.45 2.73 -29.29
C ASN A 2 -20.77 3.56 -28.20
N LEU A 3 -20.27 4.74 -28.58
CA LEU A 3 -19.65 5.69 -27.66
C LEU A 3 -20.73 6.44 -26.88
N THR A 4 -20.42 6.80 -25.63
CA THR A 4 -21.29 7.66 -24.81
C THR A 4 -21.16 9.12 -25.24
N ASN A 5 -22.12 9.97 -24.86
CA ASN A 5 -22.03 11.42 -25.12
C ASN A 5 -20.75 12.02 -24.50
N GLU A 6 -20.39 11.61 -23.29
CA GLU A 6 -19.14 12.04 -22.63
C GLU A 6 -17.89 11.65 -23.45
N GLN A 7 -17.87 10.44 -24.01
CA GLN A 7 -16.79 10.01 -24.91
C GLN A 7 -16.77 10.83 -26.20
N TYR A 8 -17.93 11.14 -26.79
CA TYR A 8 -18.01 12.02 -27.96
C TYR A 8 -17.49 13.44 -27.66
N ASP A 9 -17.84 14.01 -26.51
CA ASP A 9 -17.36 15.33 -26.10
C ASP A 9 -15.83 15.37 -25.96
N ILE A 10 -15.25 14.30 -25.40
CA ILE A 10 -13.79 14.14 -25.31
C ILE A 10 -13.16 14.01 -26.69
N ILE A 11 -13.71 13.16 -27.55
CA ILE A 11 -13.18 12.92 -28.90
C ILE A 11 -13.25 14.18 -29.77
N ASN A 12 -14.27 15.02 -29.59
CA ASN A 12 -14.42 16.27 -30.34
C ASN A 12 -13.72 17.47 -29.69
N SER A 13 -13.14 17.29 -28.50
CA SER A 13 -12.44 18.38 -27.80
C SER A 13 -11.14 18.79 -28.50
N THR A 14 -10.77 20.05 -28.28
CA THR A 14 -9.53 20.67 -28.77
C THR A 14 -8.77 21.30 -27.60
N GLY A 15 -7.45 21.47 -27.77
CA GLY A 15 -6.57 22.01 -26.74
C GLY A 15 -6.31 21.05 -25.58
N ASP A 16 -5.72 21.58 -24.52
CA ASP A 16 -5.33 20.78 -23.35
C ASP A 16 -6.57 20.41 -22.52
N ILE A 17 -6.72 19.12 -22.22
CA ILE A 17 -7.88 18.58 -21.48
C ILE A 17 -7.43 17.65 -20.35
N LYS A 18 -8.22 17.64 -19.27
CA LYS A 18 -8.15 16.63 -18.22
C LYS A 18 -9.42 15.81 -18.19
N ILE A 19 -9.28 14.49 -18.21
CA ILE A 19 -10.38 13.55 -18.21
C ILE A 19 -10.44 12.88 -16.85
N ASN A 20 -11.44 13.23 -16.03
CA ASN A 20 -11.67 12.54 -14.75
C ASN A 20 -12.66 11.41 -14.97
N ALA A 21 -12.17 10.19 -14.86
CA ALA A 21 -12.84 8.99 -15.31
C ALA A 21 -13.03 8.02 -14.15
N VAL A 22 -14.24 7.49 -13.99
CA VAL A 22 -14.53 6.52 -12.93
C VAL A 22 -13.98 5.14 -13.27
N ALA A 23 -13.87 4.26 -12.28
CA ALA A 23 -13.44 2.88 -12.46
C ALA A 23 -14.25 2.14 -13.55
N GLY A 24 -13.57 1.59 -14.56
CA GLY A 24 -14.21 0.80 -15.62
C GLY A 24 -14.95 1.61 -16.69
N SER A 25 -14.68 2.91 -16.81
CA SER A 25 -15.32 3.80 -17.79
C SER A 25 -14.78 3.74 -19.22
N GLY A 26 -13.71 2.97 -19.46
CA GLY A 26 -13.12 2.81 -20.78
C GLY A 26 -12.08 3.88 -21.16
N LYS A 27 -11.35 4.45 -20.19
CA LYS A 27 -10.26 5.43 -20.37
C LYS A 27 -9.38 5.17 -21.60
N THR A 28 -8.74 3.99 -21.66
CA THR A 28 -7.86 3.60 -22.77
C THR A 28 -8.61 3.55 -24.10
N THR A 29 -9.84 3.05 -24.11
CA THR A 29 -10.69 3.04 -25.32
C THR A 29 -10.98 4.46 -25.78
N THR A 30 -11.33 5.36 -24.86
CA THR A 30 -11.58 6.77 -25.17
C THR A 30 -10.34 7.46 -25.75
N ILE A 31 -9.14 7.19 -25.21
CA ILE A 31 -7.88 7.69 -25.77
C ILE A 31 -7.64 7.12 -27.18
N ILE A 32 -7.89 5.84 -27.40
CA ILE A 32 -7.73 5.21 -28.72
C ILE A 32 -8.65 5.91 -29.73
N GLU A 33 -9.93 6.10 -29.41
CA GLU A 33 -10.88 6.79 -30.28
C GLU A 33 -10.52 8.27 -30.48
N TYR A 34 -10.07 8.96 -29.43
CA TYR A 34 -9.52 10.31 -29.54
C TYR A 34 -8.38 10.35 -30.57
N SER A 35 -7.44 9.40 -30.49
CA SER A 35 -6.30 9.30 -31.40
C SER A 35 -6.72 9.07 -32.85
N LYS A 36 -7.76 8.27 -33.11
CA LYS A 36 -8.30 8.03 -34.46
C LYS A 36 -8.81 9.30 -35.15
N THR A 37 -9.31 10.26 -34.38
CA THR A 37 -9.85 11.52 -34.92
C THR A 37 -8.80 12.60 -35.17
N ARG A 38 -7.54 12.35 -34.80
CA ARG A 38 -6.44 13.29 -35.07
C ARG A 38 -5.91 13.10 -36.49
N PRO A 39 -5.33 14.16 -37.11
CA PRO A 39 -4.78 14.05 -38.45
C PRO A 39 -3.74 12.93 -38.52
N LYS A 40 -3.81 12.07 -39.54
CA LYS A 40 -2.92 10.89 -39.70
C LYS A 40 -1.43 11.21 -39.70
N LYS A 41 -1.06 12.45 -40.07
CA LYS A 41 0.33 12.92 -40.09
C LYS A 41 0.84 13.37 -38.71
N SER A 42 -0.04 13.52 -37.73
CA SER A 42 0.34 14.01 -36.39
C SER A 42 1.12 12.93 -35.65
N LYS A 43 2.18 13.34 -34.94
CA LYS A 43 2.93 12.49 -34.02
C LYS A 43 2.24 12.50 -32.67
N ILE A 44 1.79 11.33 -32.21
CA ILE A 44 1.12 11.17 -30.93
C ILE A 44 2.03 10.37 -29.99
N LEU A 45 2.25 10.89 -28.78
CA LEU A 45 2.92 10.16 -27.70
C LEU A 45 1.90 9.70 -26.68
N TYR A 46 1.79 8.40 -26.45
CA TYR A 46 1.05 7.84 -25.33
C TYR A 46 2.02 7.51 -24.19
N LEU A 47 1.84 8.17 -23.04
CA LEU A 47 2.56 7.93 -21.81
C LEU A 47 1.76 6.96 -20.93
N ALA A 48 2.25 5.72 -20.85
CA ALA A 48 1.76 4.72 -19.92
C ALA A 48 2.47 4.85 -18.56
N PHE A 49 1.73 4.64 -17.46
CA PHE A 49 2.30 4.70 -16.11
C PHE A 49 3.32 3.58 -15.83
N ASN A 50 3.07 2.36 -16.30
CA ASN A 50 3.95 1.22 -16.06
C ASN A 50 4.11 0.33 -17.31
N ARG A 51 5.06 -0.62 -17.27
CA ARG A 51 5.38 -1.50 -18.39
C ARG A 51 4.22 -2.41 -18.81
N SER A 52 3.40 -2.88 -17.86
CA SER A 52 2.24 -3.72 -18.18
C SER A 52 1.21 -2.93 -18.99
N VAL A 53 0.88 -1.71 -18.54
CA VAL A 53 -0.04 -0.80 -19.24
C VAL A 53 0.53 -0.40 -20.60
N LYS A 54 1.85 -0.15 -20.68
CA LYS A 54 2.54 0.13 -21.95
C LYS A 54 2.32 -1.00 -22.96
N ASN A 55 2.66 -2.23 -22.59
CA ASN A 55 2.56 -3.38 -23.50
C ASN A 55 1.11 -3.60 -23.97
N GLU A 56 0.13 -3.48 -23.06
CA GLU A 56 -1.29 -3.59 -23.40
C GLU A 56 -1.72 -2.48 -24.37
N ALA A 57 -1.31 -1.24 -24.11
CA ALA A 57 -1.61 -0.11 -25.00
C ALA A 57 -0.97 -0.30 -26.39
N GLU A 58 0.30 -0.71 -26.47
CA GLU A 58 0.99 -1.00 -27.75
C GLU A 58 0.19 -1.98 -28.61
N HIS A 59 -0.23 -3.11 -28.03
CA HIS A 59 -1.04 -4.09 -28.73
C HIS A 59 -2.40 -3.54 -29.19
N LYS A 60 -3.07 -2.76 -28.34
CA LYS A 60 -4.36 -2.15 -28.69
C LYS A 60 -4.19 -1.15 -29.83
N PHE A 61 -3.27 -0.19 -29.74
CA PHE A 61 -3.04 0.80 -30.79
C PHE A 61 -2.70 0.13 -32.12
N ALA A 62 -1.82 -0.89 -32.12
CA ALA A 62 -1.47 -1.65 -33.30
C ALA A 62 -2.69 -2.38 -33.90
N SER A 63 -3.54 -2.99 -33.07
CA SER A 63 -4.76 -3.68 -33.55
C SER A 63 -5.78 -2.76 -34.22
N PHE A 64 -5.72 -1.45 -33.94
CA PHE A 64 -6.55 -0.42 -34.57
C PHE A 64 -5.86 0.32 -35.72
N GLY A 65 -4.65 -0.09 -36.13
CA GLY A 65 -3.90 0.51 -37.24
C GLY A 65 -3.41 1.94 -36.97
N LEU A 66 -3.14 2.27 -35.71
CA LEU A 66 -2.70 3.61 -35.29
C LEU A 66 -1.17 3.70 -35.22
N ASP A 67 -0.53 3.64 -36.39
CA ASP A 67 0.94 3.62 -36.51
C ASP A 67 1.60 4.97 -36.13
N ASN A 68 0.81 6.05 -36.08
CA ASN A 68 1.28 7.39 -35.70
C ASN A 68 1.32 7.60 -34.17
N VAL A 69 0.94 6.59 -33.38
CA VAL A 69 0.99 6.62 -31.92
C VAL A 69 2.23 5.89 -31.42
N LYS A 70 3.12 6.62 -30.75
CA LYS A 70 4.25 6.04 -30.03
C LYS A 70 3.87 5.82 -28.58
N VAL A 71 3.96 4.59 -28.10
CA VAL A 71 3.70 4.26 -26.69
C VAL A 71 5.01 4.15 -25.92
N GLU A 72 5.13 4.89 -24.83
CA GLU A 72 6.30 4.88 -23.94
C GLU A 72 5.86 5.02 -22.48
N THR A 73 6.77 4.73 -21.54
CA THR A 73 6.65 5.22 -20.16
C THR A 73 7.55 6.44 -19.98
N ALA A 74 7.30 7.28 -18.98
CA ALA A 74 8.20 8.39 -18.64
C ALA A 74 9.65 7.88 -18.42
N HIS A 75 9.78 6.73 -17.75
CA HIS A 75 11.06 6.08 -17.52
C HIS A 75 11.74 5.59 -18.82
N SER A 76 11.01 5.08 -19.81
CA SER A 76 11.63 4.62 -21.06
C SER A 76 12.11 5.77 -21.93
N LEU A 77 11.42 6.92 -21.91
CA LEU A 77 11.90 8.16 -22.52
C LEU A 77 13.18 8.64 -21.84
N ALA A 78 13.15 8.75 -20.52
CA ALA A 78 14.31 9.20 -19.74
C ALA A 78 15.52 8.26 -19.89
N TYR A 79 15.28 6.95 -19.95
CA TYR A 79 16.34 5.96 -20.19
C TYR A 79 17.03 6.21 -21.54
N LYS A 80 16.27 6.46 -22.60
CA LYS A 80 16.85 6.70 -23.94
C LYS A 80 17.68 7.99 -23.99
N ASP A 81 17.20 9.06 -23.38
CA ASP A 81 17.85 10.37 -23.44
C ASP A 81 19.03 10.49 -22.48
N ILE A 82 18.96 9.89 -21.29
CA ILE A 82 19.98 10.01 -20.25
C ILE A 82 20.94 8.83 -20.25
N VAL A 83 20.43 7.59 -20.17
CA VAL A 83 21.29 6.42 -19.97
C VAL A 83 22.15 6.16 -21.20
N TYR A 84 21.56 6.12 -22.40
CA TYR A 84 22.33 5.88 -23.62
C TYR A 84 23.24 7.05 -24.00
N ARG A 85 22.76 8.29 -23.92
CA ARG A 85 23.56 9.46 -24.29
C ARG A 85 24.81 9.61 -23.43
N PHE A 86 24.68 9.41 -22.12
CA PHE A 86 25.78 9.58 -21.17
C PHE A 86 26.45 8.26 -20.77
N LYS A 87 26.05 7.13 -21.36
CA LYS A 87 26.61 5.77 -21.14
C LYS A 87 26.65 5.36 -19.66
N TYR A 88 25.58 5.67 -18.92
CA TYR A 88 25.48 5.24 -17.52
C TYR A 88 25.20 3.75 -17.41
N ASN A 89 25.75 3.12 -16.36
CA ASN A 89 25.30 1.83 -15.89
C ASN A 89 24.13 2.03 -14.93
N VAL A 90 23.08 1.23 -15.09
CA VAL A 90 21.87 1.31 -14.27
C VAL A 90 21.84 0.15 -13.29
N LYS A 91 21.57 0.44 -12.02
CA LYS A 91 21.30 -0.55 -10.97
C LYS A 91 19.79 -0.69 -10.78
N PRO A 92 19.14 -1.68 -11.42
CA PRO A 92 17.68 -1.70 -11.53
C PRO A 92 16.96 -1.94 -10.20
N GLN A 93 17.62 -2.66 -9.28
CA GLN A 93 17.09 -2.98 -7.95
C GLN A 93 17.36 -1.88 -6.91
N GLY A 94 18.00 -0.76 -7.31
CA GLY A 94 18.43 0.26 -6.38
C GLY A 94 19.56 -0.20 -5.46
N TYR A 95 19.76 0.53 -4.37
CA TYR A 95 20.80 0.27 -3.38
C TYR A 95 20.20 -0.19 -2.07
N LYS A 96 20.73 -1.30 -1.53
CA LYS A 96 20.39 -1.75 -0.18
C LYS A 96 21.01 -0.81 0.85
N THR A 97 20.40 -0.75 2.03
CA THR A 97 20.84 0.15 3.11
C THR A 97 22.33 -0.01 3.47
N TYR A 98 22.83 -1.24 3.56
CA TYR A 98 24.25 -1.47 3.86
C TYR A 98 25.19 -0.98 2.74
N GLU A 99 24.79 -1.07 1.47
CA GLU A 99 25.60 -0.61 0.34
C GLU A 99 25.75 0.91 0.38
N VAL A 100 24.67 1.63 0.70
CA VAL A 100 24.70 3.08 0.86
C VAL A 100 25.60 3.49 2.02
N ALA A 101 25.49 2.79 3.16
CA ALA A 101 26.36 3.04 4.31
C ALA A 101 27.85 2.86 3.97
N GLU A 102 28.18 1.82 3.19
CA GLU A 102 29.54 1.53 2.73
C GLU A 102 30.05 2.57 1.72
N ILE A 103 29.28 2.86 0.67
CA ILE A 103 29.64 3.82 -0.39
C ILE A 103 29.91 5.21 0.19
N LEU A 104 29.08 5.64 1.13
CA LEU A 104 29.18 6.96 1.78
C LEU A 104 30.09 6.93 3.01
N LYS A 105 30.63 5.77 3.37
CA LYS A 105 31.51 5.56 4.53
C LYS A 105 30.90 6.14 5.81
N LEU A 106 29.61 5.92 6.02
CA LEU A 106 28.88 6.46 7.16
C LEU A 106 29.45 5.87 8.45
N ARG A 107 29.80 6.72 9.42
CA ARG A 107 30.36 6.29 10.71
C ARG A 107 29.90 7.20 11.82
N ARG A 108 29.47 6.62 12.96
CA ARG A 108 29.28 7.34 14.21
C ARG A 108 29.57 6.43 15.40
N ARG A 109 30.55 6.81 16.23
CA ARG A 109 31.10 5.94 17.28
C ARG A 109 30.16 5.62 18.46
N LYS A 110 29.00 6.28 18.60
CA LYS A 110 28.22 6.27 19.84
C LYS A 110 26.81 5.69 19.76
N GLU A 111 26.29 5.40 18.56
CA GLU A 111 24.91 4.93 18.39
C GLU A 111 24.90 3.66 17.52
N LYS A 112 24.37 2.55 18.07
CA LYS A 112 24.27 1.27 17.37
C LYS A 112 23.37 1.42 16.13
N HIS A 113 23.73 0.73 15.05
CA HIS A 113 23.04 0.76 13.76
C HIS A 113 22.84 2.16 13.14
N PHE A 114 23.47 3.22 13.69
CA PHE A 114 23.35 4.59 13.20
C PHE A 114 23.61 4.68 11.70
N GLU A 115 24.64 3.99 11.21
CA GLU A 115 25.01 3.95 9.80
C GLU A 115 23.92 3.37 8.91
N LEU A 116 23.19 2.34 9.36
CA LEU A 116 22.10 1.71 8.62
C LEU A 116 20.84 2.58 8.65
N ILE A 117 20.46 3.09 9.83
CA ILE A 117 19.29 3.99 9.96
C ILE A 117 19.50 5.25 9.10
N THR A 118 20.69 5.84 9.15
CA THR A 118 21.04 7.01 8.33
C THR A 118 21.02 6.68 6.84
N ALA A 119 21.59 5.54 6.43
CA ALA A 119 21.58 5.11 5.04
C ALA A 119 20.16 4.89 4.50
N ASN A 120 19.25 4.33 5.31
CA ASN A 120 17.85 4.18 4.96
C ASN A 120 17.20 5.56 4.69
N HIS A 121 17.39 6.52 5.58
CA HIS A 121 16.89 7.89 5.38
C HIS A 121 17.52 8.60 4.19
N ILE A 122 18.82 8.39 3.92
CA ILE A 122 19.48 8.92 2.73
C ILE A 122 18.80 8.37 1.46
N ASN A 123 18.56 7.07 1.38
CA ASN A 123 17.84 6.44 0.28
C ASN A 123 16.43 7.02 0.10
N ARG A 124 15.68 7.16 1.19
CA ARG A 124 14.34 7.76 1.17
C ARG A 124 14.38 9.22 0.69
N PHE A 125 15.36 10.01 1.14
CA PHE A 125 15.49 11.41 0.73
C PHE A 125 15.92 11.54 -0.74
N VAL A 126 16.79 10.65 -1.23
CA VAL A 126 17.13 10.54 -2.66
C VAL A 126 15.87 10.27 -3.49
N ASN A 127 15.06 9.29 -3.10
CA ASN A 127 13.83 8.96 -3.81
C ASN A 127 12.82 10.13 -3.76
N TYR A 128 12.70 10.81 -2.62
CA TYR A 128 11.86 12.00 -2.48
C TYR A 128 12.31 13.11 -3.44
N PHE A 129 13.62 13.43 -3.46
CA PHE A 129 14.17 14.41 -4.38
C PHE A 129 13.93 14.04 -5.84
N CYS A 130 14.21 12.79 -6.21
CA CYS A 130 14.09 12.32 -7.59
C CYS A 130 12.66 12.33 -8.13
N ASN A 131 11.66 12.18 -7.26
CA ASN A 131 10.25 12.24 -7.65
C ASN A 131 9.61 13.63 -7.49
N SER A 132 10.28 14.57 -6.82
CA SER A 132 9.84 15.96 -6.70
C SER A 132 10.12 16.81 -7.95
N ASN A 133 9.51 18.00 -8.04
CA ASN A 133 9.86 19.04 -9.01
C ASN A 133 10.99 19.98 -8.52
N ALA A 134 11.57 19.74 -7.33
CA ALA A 134 12.65 20.57 -6.80
C ALA A 134 13.91 20.45 -7.66
N LYS A 135 14.56 21.58 -7.97
CA LYS A 135 15.81 21.59 -8.75
C LYS A 135 17.03 21.21 -7.92
N ARG A 136 16.94 21.36 -6.60
CA ARG A 136 18.01 21.06 -5.64
C ARG A 136 17.43 20.41 -4.40
N VAL A 137 18.20 19.51 -3.77
CA VAL A 137 17.81 18.79 -2.54
C VAL A 137 17.39 19.76 -1.43
N GLN A 138 18.09 20.89 -1.30
CA GLN A 138 17.88 21.91 -0.27
C GLN A 138 16.56 22.67 -0.39
N GLN A 139 15.85 22.54 -1.52
CA GLN A 139 14.51 23.12 -1.66
C GLN A 139 13.43 22.26 -1.02
N LEU A 140 13.80 21.08 -0.51
CA LEU A 140 12.91 20.13 0.13
C LEU A 140 13.18 20.08 1.63
N ASN A 141 12.12 19.89 2.40
CA ASN A 141 12.22 19.52 3.80
C ASN A 141 11.92 18.03 3.95
N TYR A 142 12.94 17.21 4.19
CA TYR A 142 12.76 15.77 4.31
C TYR A 142 11.89 15.37 5.52
N LEU A 143 11.86 16.20 6.58
CA LEU A 143 11.04 15.96 7.77
C LEU A 143 9.54 15.91 7.46
N ASP A 144 9.08 16.56 6.38
CA ASP A 144 7.67 16.53 5.96
C ASP A 144 7.24 15.12 5.50
N THR A 145 8.19 14.21 5.26
CA THR A 145 7.95 12.83 4.79
C THR A 145 8.09 11.78 5.89
N VAL A 146 8.44 12.18 7.11
CA VAL A 146 8.71 11.27 8.24
C VAL A 146 7.60 11.41 9.27
N SER A 147 6.90 10.32 9.55
CA SER A 147 5.67 10.34 10.35
C SER A 147 5.80 9.69 11.73
N ASP A 148 6.67 8.67 11.86
CA ASP A 148 6.93 7.99 13.11
C ASP A 148 7.71 8.91 14.07
N PRO A 149 7.31 9.04 15.34
CA PRO A 149 7.97 9.91 16.30
C PRO A 149 9.47 9.60 16.52
N LEU A 150 9.87 8.32 16.53
CA LEU A 150 11.26 7.92 16.72
C LEU A 150 12.08 8.22 15.47
N ALA A 151 11.55 7.91 14.28
CA ALA A 151 12.16 8.29 13.01
C ALA A 151 12.30 9.81 12.90
N TYR A 152 11.24 10.56 13.22
CA TYR A 152 11.24 12.02 13.15
C TYR A 152 12.29 12.62 14.09
N GLU A 153 12.36 12.15 15.33
CA GLU A 153 13.37 12.62 16.28
C GLU A 153 14.80 12.29 15.82
N PHE A 154 15.02 11.09 15.26
CA PHE A 154 16.30 10.69 14.69
C PHE A 154 16.70 11.59 13.52
N VAL A 155 15.81 11.79 12.55
CA VAL A 155 16.07 12.63 11.37
C VAL A 155 16.31 14.07 11.78
N ARG A 156 15.49 14.63 12.69
CA ARG A 156 15.65 16.02 13.16
C ARG A 156 17.01 16.25 13.80
N LYS A 157 17.51 15.32 14.61
CA LYS A 157 18.83 15.41 15.25
C LYS A 157 20.00 15.29 14.26
N ASN A 158 19.77 14.68 13.11
CA ASN A 158 20.81 14.30 12.14
C ASN A 158 20.58 14.92 10.76
N TYR A 159 19.73 15.94 10.64
CA TYR A 159 19.20 16.42 9.36
C TYR A 159 20.32 16.87 8.41
N ASP A 160 21.21 17.77 8.88
CA ASP A 160 22.31 18.29 8.07
C ASP A 160 23.25 17.17 7.59
N TYR A 161 23.45 16.14 8.42
CA TYR A 161 24.26 14.99 8.09
C TYR A 161 23.61 14.14 7.00
N ILE A 162 22.30 13.86 7.14
CA ILE A 162 21.50 13.13 6.14
C ILE A 162 21.47 13.91 4.82
N GLU A 163 21.14 15.21 4.83
CA GLU A 163 21.06 16.04 3.63
C GLU A 163 22.39 16.11 2.88
N LYS A 164 23.50 16.33 3.61
CA LYS A 164 24.84 16.35 3.02
C LYS A 164 25.13 15.03 2.31
N HIS A 165 24.90 13.90 2.97
CA HIS A 165 25.20 12.60 2.41
C HIS A 165 24.24 12.18 1.29
N THR A 166 22.98 12.64 1.30
CA THR A 166 22.06 12.56 0.17
C THR A 166 22.63 13.25 -1.07
N ARG A 167 23.19 14.46 -0.91
CA ARG A 167 23.82 15.18 -2.02
C ARG A 167 25.11 14.50 -2.50
N ASP A 168 25.93 14.00 -1.58
CA ASP A 168 27.14 13.26 -1.94
C ASP A 168 26.79 12.01 -2.75
N PHE A 169 25.75 11.26 -2.34
CA PHE A 169 25.30 10.07 -3.05
C PHE A 169 24.80 10.37 -4.46
N LEU A 170 23.96 11.41 -4.62
CA LEU A 170 23.51 11.89 -5.93
C LEU A 170 24.68 12.37 -6.81
N THR A 171 25.70 13.00 -6.21
CA THR A 171 26.90 13.45 -6.93
C THR A 171 27.70 12.27 -7.46
N LYS A 172 27.87 11.20 -6.66
CA LYS A 172 28.52 9.97 -7.10
C LYS A 172 27.80 9.31 -8.28
N MET A 173 26.46 9.25 -8.23
CA MET A 173 25.65 8.79 -9.38
C MET A 173 25.86 9.66 -10.60
N ASN A 174 25.81 10.99 -10.43
CA ASN A 174 25.99 11.93 -11.54
C ASN A 174 27.38 11.84 -12.19
N ASN A 175 28.42 11.62 -11.39
CA ASN A 175 29.79 11.47 -11.88
C ASN A 175 30.08 10.09 -12.51
N GLY A 176 29.14 9.13 -12.39
CA GLY A 176 29.35 7.76 -12.83
C GLY A 176 30.33 6.97 -11.94
N GLU A 177 30.61 7.45 -10.72
CA GLU A 177 31.42 6.73 -9.73
C GLU A 177 30.71 5.49 -9.20
N ILE A 178 29.37 5.54 -9.20
CA ILE A 178 28.47 4.43 -8.89
C ILE A 178 27.36 4.37 -9.94
N GLU A 179 26.72 3.21 -10.06
CA GLU A 179 25.57 3.02 -10.95
C GLU A 179 24.39 3.95 -10.59
N ILE A 180 23.58 4.30 -11.57
CA ILE A 180 22.41 5.16 -11.35
C ILE A 180 21.13 4.35 -11.18
N THR A 181 20.15 4.88 -10.46
CA THR A 181 18.83 4.24 -10.27
C THR A 181 17.80 4.69 -11.32
N HIS A 182 16.65 4.02 -11.35
CA HIS A 182 15.51 4.40 -12.20
C HIS A 182 15.03 5.84 -11.95
N ASP A 183 14.85 6.17 -10.68
CA ASP A 183 14.39 7.50 -10.26
C ASP A 183 15.47 8.56 -10.54
N PHE A 184 16.75 8.24 -10.41
CA PHE A 184 17.84 9.18 -10.69
C PHE A 184 17.85 9.62 -12.15
N TYR A 185 17.81 8.68 -13.11
CA TYR A 185 17.84 9.10 -14.51
C TYR A 185 16.56 9.83 -14.91
N LEU A 186 15.40 9.49 -14.31
CA LEU A 186 14.16 10.22 -14.53
C LEU A 186 14.28 11.65 -14.01
N LYS A 187 14.88 11.84 -12.82
CA LYS A 187 15.17 13.16 -12.27
C LYS A 187 16.10 13.95 -13.17
N LYS A 188 17.18 13.34 -13.64
CA LYS A 188 18.13 13.97 -14.56
C LYS A 188 17.47 14.35 -15.89
N PHE A 189 16.54 13.53 -16.39
CA PHE A 189 15.72 13.84 -17.56
C PHE A 189 14.77 15.01 -17.30
N GLN A 190 14.10 15.08 -16.15
CA GLN A 190 13.29 16.25 -15.79
C GLN A 190 14.13 17.53 -15.73
N LEU A 191 15.31 17.47 -15.10
CA LEU A 191 16.22 18.61 -14.97
C LEU A 191 16.84 19.07 -16.30
N SER A 192 16.91 18.21 -17.32
CA SER A 192 17.39 18.60 -18.66
C SER A 192 16.34 19.37 -19.48
N THR A 193 15.13 19.55 -18.94
CA THR A 193 14.00 20.23 -19.60
C THR A 193 13.80 19.72 -21.04
N PRO A 194 13.40 18.45 -21.19
CA PRO A 194 13.47 17.76 -22.46
C PRO A 194 12.39 18.28 -23.40
N TYR A 195 12.74 18.39 -24.68
CA TYR A 195 11.80 18.68 -25.76
C TYR A 195 11.36 17.37 -26.43
N LEU A 196 10.06 17.08 -26.37
CA LEU A 196 9.45 15.93 -27.03
C LEU A 196 8.70 16.40 -28.28
N ASP A 197 9.21 16.04 -29.45
CA ASP A 197 8.67 16.44 -30.76
C ASP A 197 7.38 15.69 -31.13
N TYR A 198 6.30 15.97 -30.42
CA TYR A 198 4.98 15.38 -30.61
C TYR A 198 3.90 16.45 -30.64
N ASP A 199 2.95 16.31 -31.57
CA ASP A 199 1.80 17.20 -31.69
C ASP A 199 0.78 16.98 -30.56
N TYR A 200 0.69 15.73 -30.06
CA TYR A 200 -0.20 15.33 -28.98
C TYR A 200 0.53 14.44 -27.98
N ILE A 201 0.29 14.67 -26.69
CA ILE A 201 0.81 13.85 -25.60
C ILE A 201 -0.34 13.42 -24.71
N LEU A 202 -0.57 12.11 -24.65
CA LEU A 202 -1.68 11.48 -23.96
C LEU A 202 -1.13 10.74 -22.74
N PHE A 203 -1.46 11.18 -21.54
CA PHE A 203 -0.98 10.61 -20.28
C PHE A 203 -2.10 9.81 -19.61
N ASP A 204 -1.97 8.49 -19.62
CA ASP A 204 -2.89 7.56 -18.97
C ASP A 204 -2.47 7.24 -17.53
N GLU A 205 -3.47 6.98 -16.68
CA GLU A 205 -3.33 6.85 -15.22
C GLU A 205 -2.63 8.07 -14.59
N GLY A 206 -2.96 9.27 -15.09
CA GLY A 206 -2.32 10.51 -14.70
C GLY A 206 -2.40 10.81 -13.20
N GLN A 207 -3.40 10.28 -12.48
CA GLN A 207 -3.49 10.43 -11.02
C GLN A 207 -2.29 9.83 -10.27
N ASP A 208 -1.55 8.90 -10.87
CA ASP A 208 -0.41 8.24 -10.22
C ASP A 208 0.94 8.86 -10.59
N ALA A 209 0.95 9.94 -11.38
CA ALA A 209 2.18 10.61 -11.76
C ALA A 209 2.88 11.28 -10.56
N SER A 210 4.20 11.19 -10.52
CA SER A 210 5.00 11.98 -9.57
C SER A 210 5.16 13.43 -10.08
N PRO A 211 5.45 14.41 -9.20
CA PRO A 211 5.71 15.79 -9.61
C PRO A 211 6.76 15.92 -10.70
N ALA A 212 7.83 15.11 -10.68
CA ALA A 212 8.85 15.10 -11.72
C ALA A 212 8.30 14.68 -13.10
N MET A 213 7.46 13.64 -13.15
CA MET A 213 6.82 13.20 -14.40
C MET A 213 5.82 14.24 -14.92
N LEU A 214 5.04 14.82 -14.01
CA LEU A 214 4.03 15.83 -14.35
C LEU A 214 4.69 17.09 -14.93
N GLU A 215 5.80 17.56 -14.36
CA GLU A 215 6.52 18.72 -14.89
C GLU A 215 7.06 18.47 -16.31
N VAL A 216 7.62 17.29 -16.57
CA VAL A 216 8.04 16.91 -17.94
C VAL A 216 6.86 16.98 -18.90
N PHE A 217 5.71 16.41 -18.54
CA PHE A 217 4.51 16.42 -19.37
C PHE A 217 3.98 17.84 -19.62
N LEU A 218 3.90 18.68 -18.58
CA LEU A 218 3.35 20.03 -18.68
C LEU A 218 4.21 20.98 -19.51
N ASN A 219 5.53 20.80 -19.51
CA ASN A 219 6.47 21.64 -20.24
C ASN A 219 6.55 21.36 -21.75
N GLN A 220 5.70 20.46 -22.28
CA GLN A 220 5.70 20.13 -23.71
C GLN A 220 4.79 21.05 -24.51
N ASN A 221 5.21 21.37 -25.74
CA ASN A 221 4.47 22.25 -26.65
C ASN A 221 3.23 21.60 -27.28
N GLY A 222 3.21 20.27 -27.36
CA GLY A 222 2.07 19.53 -27.92
C GLY A 222 0.79 19.70 -27.11
N THR A 223 -0.33 19.33 -27.73
CA THR A 223 -1.63 19.25 -27.05
C THR A 223 -1.58 18.15 -26.00
N LYS A 224 -1.91 18.50 -24.75
CA LYS A 224 -1.78 17.64 -23.57
C LYS A 224 -3.15 17.10 -23.17
N VAL A 225 -3.27 15.78 -23.14
CA VAL A 225 -4.45 15.08 -22.65
C VAL A 225 -4.02 14.23 -21.49
N ILE A 226 -4.55 14.49 -20.29
CA ILE A 226 -4.31 13.64 -19.12
C ILE A 226 -5.61 12.98 -18.71
N VAL A 227 -5.60 11.66 -18.54
CA VAL A 227 -6.76 10.89 -18.10
C VAL A 227 -6.42 10.08 -16.86
N GLY A 228 -7.40 9.91 -15.99
CA GLY A 228 -7.24 9.09 -14.81
C GLY A 228 -8.49 9.08 -13.95
N ASP A 229 -8.40 8.43 -12.80
CA ASP A 229 -9.45 8.41 -11.79
C ASP A 229 -8.88 9.02 -10.51
N SER A 230 -9.30 10.23 -10.13
CA SER A 230 -8.80 10.91 -8.92
C SER A 230 -9.05 10.10 -7.65
N HIS A 231 -10.04 9.20 -7.67
CA HIS A 231 -10.37 8.32 -6.56
C HIS A 231 -9.63 6.97 -6.59
N GLN A 232 -8.81 6.70 -7.61
CA GLN A 232 -7.89 5.55 -7.62
C GLN A 232 -6.44 5.92 -7.33
N GLN A 233 -6.13 7.15 -6.91
CA GLN A 233 -4.78 7.50 -6.45
C GLN A 233 -4.50 6.78 -5.11
N ILE A 234 -3.61 5.78 -5.16
CA ILE A 234 -3.25 4.89 -4.03
C ILE A 234 -1.75 4.54 -4.00
N TYR A 235 -0.92 5.36 -4.63
CA TYR A 235 0.53 5.16 -4.73
C TYR A 235 1.29 6.34 -4.10
N SER A 236 0.76 6.98 -3.06
CA SER A 236 1.43 8.11 -2.38
C SER A 236 2.83 7.73 -1.88
N TRP A 237 3.03 6.48 -1.47
CA TRP A 237 4.32 5.91 -1.06
C TRP A 237 5.38 5.88 -2.17
N ARG A 238 4.97 6.04 -3.45
CA ARG A 238 5.84 6.28 -4.60
C ARG A 238 5.88 7.75 -5.02
N PHE A 239 5.53 8.66 -4.12
CA PHE A 239 5.44 10.10 -4.36
C PHE A 239 4.45 10.50 -5.45
N ALA A 240 3.50 9.60 -5.79
CA ALA A 240 2.41 9.94 -6.68
C ALA A 240 1.54 11.00 -6.02
N VAL A 241 1.23 12.06 -6.76
CA VAL A 241 0.33 13.13 -6.32
C VAL A 241 -0.93 13.06 -7.18
N ASN A 242 -2.08 13.50 -6.66
CA ASN A 242 -3.33 13.58 -7.42
C ASN A 242 -3.20 14.61 -8.56
N SER A 243 -2.50 14.23 -9.62
CA SER A 243 -2.01 15.15 -10.65
C SER A 243 -3.14 15.71 -11.50
N LEU A 244 -4.28 15.03 -11.57
CA LEU A 244 -5.49 15.52 -12.22
C LEU A 244 -6.02 16.81 -11.57
N GLU A 245 -5.83 16.97 -10.25
CA GLU A 245 -6.22 18.18 -9.52
C GLU A 245 -5.17 19.29 -9.64
N ARG A 246 -3.93 18.95 -10.03
CA ARG A 246 -2.83 19.91 -10.20
C ARG A 246 -2.75 20.54 -11.60
N VAL A 247 -3.57 20.07 -12.53
CA VAL A 247 -3.61 20.59 -13.90
C VAL A 247 -4.81 21.53 -14.11
N ASP A 248 -4.53 22.70 -14.67
CA ASP A 248 -5.54 23.69 -15.04
C ASP A 248 -5.97 23.51 -16.51
N PHE A 249 -6.51 22.34 -16.81
CA PHE A 249 -7.03 21.98 -18.13
C PHE A 249 -8.56 21.89 -18.09
N LYS A 250 -9.20 21.99 -19.27
CA LYS A 250 -10.64 21.77 -19.40
C LYS A 250 -11.00 20.38 -18.89
N ALA A 251 -11.84 20.31 -17.86
CA ALA A 251 -12.28 19.07 -17.25
C ALA A 251 -13.43 18.43 -18.03
N LEU A 252 -13.28 17.15 -18.37
CA LEU A 252 -14.31 16.33 -19.00
C LEU A 252 -14.50 15.05 -18.20
N PRO A 253 -15.73 14.70 -17.78
CA PRO A 253 -15.96 13.52 -16.97
C PRO A 253 -16.17 12.27 -17.83
N LEU A 254 -15.85 11.10 -17.28
CA LEU A 254 -16.40 9.81 -17.72
C LEU A 254 -17.06 9.14 -16.52
N THR A 255 -18.39 9.21 -16.43
CA THR A 255 -19.18 8.80 -15.24
C THR A 255 -19.81 7.41 -15.36
N ILE A 256 -19.82 6.84 -16.56
CA ILE A 256 -20.42 5.54 -16.82
C ILE A 256 -19.38 4.43 -16.71
N SER A 257 -19.56 3.50 -15.78
CA SER A 257 -18.76 2.27 -15.67
C SER A 257 -19.40 1.12 -16.44
N PHE A 258 -18.61 0.47 -17.29
CA PHE A 258 -18.99 -0.77 -18.00
C PHE A 258 -18.55 -2.04 -17.25
N ARG A 259 -17.92 -1.89 -16.09
CA ARG A 259 -17.37 -3.02 -15.32
C ARG A 259 -18.40 -3.65 -14.41
N PHE A 260 -19.13 -2.83 -13.66
CA PHE A 260 -19.99 -3.29 -12.56
C PHE A 260 -21.41 -2.70 -12.65
N PRO A 261 -22.40 -3.38 -12.06
CA PRO A 261 -23.80 -2.94 -12.01
C PRO A 261 -24.00 -1.72 -11.09
N GLN A 262 -25.18 -1.10 -11.20
CA GLN A 262 -25.53 0.14 -10.51
C GLN A 262 -25.46 0.02 -8.97
N GLU A 263 -25.72 -1.14 -8.40
CA GLU A 263 -25.66 -1.36 -6.95
C GLU A 263 -24.24 -1.19 -6.40
N ILE A 264 -23.23 -1.69 -7.14
CA ILE A 264 -21.82 -1.50 -6.79
C ILE A 264 -21.43 -0.02 -7.02
N ALA A 265 -21.94 0.61 -8.08
CA ALA A 265 -21.72 2.04 -8.33
C ALA A 265 -22.24 2.91 -7.18
N ASN A 266 -23.46 2.63 -6.68
CA ASN A 266 -24.06 3.35 -5.56
C ASN A 266 -23.21 3.21 -4.29
N LEU A 267 -22.79 1.98 -3.96
CA LEU A 267 -21.91 1.76 -2.80
C LEU A 267 -20.57 2.49 -2.96
N ALA A 268 -19.99 2.49 -4.16
CA ALA A 268 -18.74 3.19 -4.43
C ALA A 268 -18.89 4.71 -4.21
N VAL A 269 -19.98 5.32 -4.68
CA VAL A 269 -20.31 6.73 -4.42
C VAL A 269 -20.48 7.01 -2.92
N GLU A 270 -21.17 6.13 -2.19
CA GLU A 270 -21.35 6.27 -0.73
C GLU A 270 -20.03 6.23 0.03
N ILE A 271 -19.11 5.34 -0.34
CA ILE A 271 -17.75 5.30 0.23
C ILE A 271 -17.01 6.60 -0.07
N LEU A 272 -17.07 7.10 -1.30
CA LEU A 272 -16.42 8.35 -1.68
C LEU A 272 -17.02 9.57 -0.96
N ASN A 273 -18.33 9.55 -0.67
CA ASN A 273 -18.98 10.59 0.13
C ASN A 273 -18.40 10.69 1.55
N TRP A 274 -17.68 9.70 2.06
CA TRP A 274 -16.98 9.81 3.36
C TRP A 274 -15.90 10.90 3.33
N LYS A 275 -15.34 11.23 2.17
CA LYS A 275 -14.38 12.33 2.02
C LYS A 275 -14.95 13.69 2.37
N LYS A 276 -16.28 13.87 2.22
CA LYS A 276 -16.99 15.09 2.61
C LYS A 276 -16.97 15.35 4.11
N LEU A 277 -16.64 14.35 4.92
CA LEU A 277 -16.39 14.52 6.36
C LEU A 277 -15.06 15.22 6.65
N ILE A 278 -14.15 15.26 5.66
CA ILE A 278 -12.77 15.73 5.81
C ILE A 278 -12.57 17.03 5.06
N SER A 279 -13.06 17.11 3.82
CA SER A 279 -12.89 18.27 2.95
C SER A 279 -14.06 18.39 1.98
N GLU A 280 -14.35 19.61 1.52
CA GLU A 280 -15.33 19.84 0.45
C GLU A 280 -14.78 19.29 -0.86
N GLN A 281 -15.27 18.11 -1.26
CA GLN A 281 -14.91 17.48 -2.53
C GLN A 281 -16.15 17.18 -3.37
N GLN A 282 -16.08 17.52 -4.65
CA GLN A 282 -17.09 17.12 -5.62
C GLN A 282 -16.90 15.63 -5.94
N ILE A 283 -17.89 14.82 -5.57
CA ILE A 283 -17.95 13.40 -5.92
C ILE A 283 -18.81 13.26 -7.17
N LEU A 284 -18.20 12.77 -8.26
CA LEU A 284 -18.94 12.47 -9.49
C LEU A 284 -19.95 11.36 -9.22
N ASN A 285 -21.16 11.51 -9.75
CA ASN A 285 -22.12 10.41 -9.73
C ASN A 285 -21.62 9.28 -10.63
N ILE A 286 -21.70 8.03 -10.18
CA ILE A 286 -21.21 6.87 -10.94
C ILE A 286 -22.43 6.09 -11.44
N LYS A 287 -22.52 5.88 -12.76
CA LYS A 287 -23.53 5.02 -13.37
C LYS A 287 -22.93 3.66 -13.68
N GLY A 288 -23.42 2.60 -13.06
CA GLY A 288 -23.00 1.23 -13.34
C GLY A 288 -23.86 0.63 -14.45
N ALA A 289 -23.35 0.61 -15.68
CA ALA A 289 -24.04 -0.02 -16.81
C ALA A 289 -23.97 -1.55 -16.75
N GLY A 290 -22.98 -2.11 -16.04
CA GLY A 290 -22.63 -3.53 -16.16
C GLY A 290 -22.27 -3.89 -17.60
N GLY A 291 -22.34 -5.19 -17.93
CA GLY A 291 -22.20 -5.66 -19.31
C GLY A 291 -20.87 -6.32 -19.66
N LYS A 292 -19.94 -6.45 -18.71
CA LYS A 292 -18.79 -7.35 -18.87
C LYS A 292 -19.21 -8.77 -18.49
N ASP A 293 -18.84 -9.75 -19.32
CA ASP A 293 -19.02 -11.16 -18.97
C ASP A 293 -18.35 -11.44 -17.62
N SER A 294 -19.13 -12.02 -16.69
CA SER A 294 -18.62 -12.33 -15.36
C SER A 294 -17.44 -13.28 -15.49
N GLN A 295 -16.23 -12.77 -15.27
CA GLN A 295 -15.07 -13.63 -15.10
C GLN A 295 -15.37 -14.65 -14.00
N LYS A 296 -14.90 -15.90 -14.15
CA LYS A 296 -15.12 -16.94 -13.13
C LYS A 296 -14.25 -16.77 -11.88
N PHE A 297 -13.32 -15.82 -11.90
CA PHE A 297 -12.37 -15.62 -10.82
C PHE A 297 -13.03 -15.05 -9.56
N LYS A 298 -12.66 -15.64 -8.42
CA LYS A 298 -13.00 -15.18 -7.09
C LYS A 298 -11.73 -14.67 -6.43
N ALA A 299 -11.77 -13.49 -5.83
CA ALA A 299 -10.63 -12.90 -5.15
C ALA A 299 -10.98 -12.41 -3.76
N THR A 300 -10.12 -12.71 -2.79
CA THR A 300 -10.09 -12.05 -1.48
C THR A 300 -9.14 -10.87 -1.55
N LEU A 301 -9.65 -9.67 -1.28
CA LEU A 301 -8.87 -8.44 -1.25
C LEU A 301 -8.70 -7.92 0.19
N ALA A 302 -7.47 -7.57 0.53
CA ALA A 302 -7.12 -7.00 1.83
C ALA A 302 -6.33 -5.70 1.69
N ARG A 303 -6.40 -4.84 2.72
CA ARG A 303 -5.60 -3.62 2.82
C ARG A 303 -4.14 -3.91 3.16
N THR A 304 -3.91 -4.90 4.02
CA THR A 304 -2.62 -5.23 4.61
C THR A 304 -2.16 -6.62 4.21
N ASN A 305 -0.85 -6.83 4.15
CA ASN A 305 -0.28 -8.16 3.90
C ASN A 305 -0.61 -9.13 5.04
N LEU A 306 -0.57 -8.67 6.29
CA LEU A 306 -0.96 -9.47 7.45
C LEU A 306 -2.42 -9.95 7.34
N GLY A 307 -3.35 -9.03 7.02
CA GLY A 307 -4.76 -9.36 6.82
C GLY A 307 -4.95 -10.36 5.68
N LEU A 308 -4.23 -10.17 4.57
CA LEU A 308 -4.26 -11.09 3.43
C LEU A 308 -3.81 -12.50 3.78
N LEU A 309 -2.62 -12.62 4.40
CA LEU A 309 -2.04 -13.91 4.80
C LEU A 309 -2.94 -14.61 5.82
N SER A 310 -3.54 -13.85 6.74
CA SER A 310 -4.50 -14.41 7.71
C SER A 310 -5.67 -15.09 7.02
N LYS A 311 -6.31 -14.40 6.06
CA LYS A 311 -7.43 -14.97 5.31
C LYS A 311 -7.01 -16.13 4.42
N ALA A 312 -5.79 -16.09 3.87
CA ALA A 312 -5.26 -17.22 3.11
C ALA A 312 -5.09 -18.46 3.99
N ILE A 313 -4.52 -18.29 5.20
CA ILE A 313 -4.36 -19.34 6.20
C ILE A 313 -5.72 -19.91 6.62
N ASP A 314 -6.68 -19.06 6.98
CA ASP A 314 -8.04 -19.49 7.35
C ASP A 314 -8.67 -20.33 6.23
N PHE A 315 -8.51 -19.89 4.98
CA PHE A 315 -9.05 -20.58 3.82
C PHE A 315 -8.43 -21.96 3.57
N VAL A 316 -7.10 -22.09 3.66
CA VAL A 316 -6.43 -23.39 3.42
C VAL A 316 -6.52 -24.35 4.60
N THR A 317 -6.82 -23.85 5.80
CA THR A 317 -7.01 -24.68 7.01
C THR A 317 -8.45 -25.18 7.17
N GLU A 318 -9.41 -24.65 6.40
CA GLU A 318 -10.79 -25.08 6.42
C GLU A 318 -10.91 -26.55 5.98
N LYS A 319 -11.45 -27.41 6.86
CA LYS A 319 -11.35 -28.89 6.81
C LYS A 319 -12.08 -29.59 5.65
N SER A 320 -12.59 -28.84 4.67
CA SER A 320 -13.66 -29.33 3.77
C SER A 320 -13.19 -29.82 2.40
N LYS A 321 -11.88 -29.72 2.06
CA LYS A 321 -11.16 -30.28 0.88
C LYS A 321 -9.86 -29.51 0.66
N PRO A 322 -8.85 -30.06 -0.04
CA PRO A 322 -7.70 -29.26 -0.49
C PRO A 322 -8.19 -28.07 -1.30
N GLN A 323 -7.76 -26.88 -0.91
CA GLN A 323 -8.16 -25.61 -1.52
C GLN A 323 -7.00 -25.08 -2.34
N THR A 324 -7.18 -24.86 -3.64
CA THR A 324 -6.13 -24.23 -4.46
C THR A 324 -6.22 -22.72 -4.37
N ILE A 325 -5.08 -22.07 -4.11
CA ILE A 325 -4.98 -20.61 -3.98
C ILE A 325 -3.98 -20.04 -4.98
N TYR A 326 -4.17 -18.78 -5.36
CA TYR A 326 -3.21 -18.04 -6.17
C TYR A 326 -2.97 -16.67 -5.54
N PHE A 327 -1.71 -16.22 -5.49
CA PHE A 327 -1.36 -14.88 -5.00
C PHE A 327 -0.97 -13.96 -6.15
N GLU A 328 -1.60 -12.78 -6.20
CA GLU A 328 -1.17 -11.74 -7.12
C GLU A 328 0.24 -11.24 -6.75
N GLY A 329 1.14 -11.29 -7.73
CA GLY A 329 2.54 -10.88 -7.60
C GLY A 329 3.44 -11.85 -6.81
N ASN A 330 3.16 -13.15 -6.89
CA ASN A 330 3.94 -14.25 -6.29
C ASN A 330 3.89 -14.28 -4.75
N ILE A 331 3.57 -15.45 -4.19
CA ILE A 331 3.47 -15.67 -2.73
C ILE A 331 4.78 -15.36 -1.99
N ASN A 332 5.94 -15.55 -2.63
CA ASN A 332 7.24 -15.28 -2.00
C ASN A 332 7.40 -13.81 -1.61
N SER A 333 6.82 -12.88 -2.36
CA SER A 333 6.91 -11.45 -2.04
C SER A 333 6.22 -11.04 -0.73
N TYR A 334 5.51 -11.95 -0.07
CA TYR A 334 4.94 -11.76 1.27
C TYR A 334 5.78 -12.39 2.39
N PHE A 335 6.87 -13.09 2.04
CA PHE A 335 7.77 -13.78 2.97
C PHE A 335 9.19 -13.20 3.00
N TYR A 336 9.47 -12.18 2.18
CA TYR A 336 10.77 -11.51 2.10
C TYR A 336 10.57 -10.00 2.04
N ALA A 337 11.50 -9.27 2.65
CA ALA A 337 11.68 -7.85 2.45
C ALA A 337 12.58 -7.58 1.22
N ASP A 338 12.51 -6.38 0.66
CA ASP A 338 13.24 -5.93 -0.54
C ASP A 338 14.76 -6.02 -0.33
N GLU A 339 15.24 -5.85 0.92
CA GLU A 339 16.66 -5.96 1.26
C GLU A 339 17.16 -7.41 1.36
N GLY A 340 16.26 -8.39 1.34
CA GLY A 340 16.56 -9.83 1.36
C GLY A 340 16.23 -10.54 2.67
N ALA A 341 15.93 -9.80 3.74
CA ALA A 341 15.50 -10.36 5.02
C ALA A 341 14.25 -11.22 4.84
N SER A 342 14.31 -12.47 5.29
CA SER A 342 13.19 -13.39 5.21
C SER A 342 12.38 -13.44 6.49
N LEU A 343 11.14 -13.89 6.38
CA LEU A 343 10.30 -14.18 7.53
C LEU A 343 10.94 -15.20 8.49
N PHE A 344 11.77 -16.11 7.95
CA PHE A 344 12.52 -17.08 8.77
C PHE A 344 13.70 -16.43 9.51
N ASP A 345 14.37 -15.43 8.93
CA ASP A 345 15.42 -14.67 9.62
C ASP A 345 14.84 -13.96 10.85
N VAL A 346 13.69 -13.30 10.67
CA VAL A 346 12.98 -12.60 11.75
C VAL A 346 12.45 -13.58 12.80
N LEU A 347 11.93 -14.75 12.39
CA LEU A 347 11.51 -15.81 13.31
C LEU A 347 12.68 -16.41 14.10
N ASN A 348 13.85 -16.59 13.47
CA ASN A 348 15.04 -17.07 14.15
C ASN A 348 15.55 -16.05 15.17
N LEU A 349 15.51 -14.75 14.85
CA LEU A 349 15.81 -13.69 15.81
C LEU A 349 14.82 -13.72 17.00
N TYR A 350 13.53 -13.88 16.72
CA TYR A 350 12.48 -14.01 17.75
C TYR A 350 12.72 -15.20 18.69
N ASN A 351 13.25 -16.30 18.17
CA ASN A 351 13.55 -17.52 18.93
C ASN A 351 14.99 -17.55 19.50
N HIS A 352 15.76 -16.46 19.41
CA HIS A 352 17.18 -16.39 19.82
C HIS A 352 18.11 -17.37 19.10
N ASN A 353 17.75 -17.82 17.89
CA ASN A 353 18.54 -18.74 17.07
C ASN A 353 19.45 -17.97 16.09
N HIS A 354 20.37 -17.15 16.61
CA HIS A 354 21.21 -16.24 15.80
C HIS A 354 22.06 -16.94 14.73
N GLU A 355 22.49 -18.18 14.99
CA GLU A 355 23.31 -18.95 14.04
C GLU A 355 22.57 -19.29 12.74
N MET A 356 21.24 -19.33 12.78
CA MET A 356 20.38 -19.68 11.65
C MET A 356 19.95 -18.47 10.81
N ILE A 357 20.33 -17.24 11.22
CA ILE A 357 20.01 -16.00 10.53
C ILE A 357 21.00 -15.79 9.37
N LYS A 358 20.47 -15.63 8.16
CA LYS A 358 21.24 -15.42 6.94
C LYS A 358 21.39 -13.95 6.57
N ASP A 359 20.35 -13.16 6.80
CA ASP A 359 20.36 -11.74 6.48
C ASP A 359 21.28 -10.95 7.42
N ASN A 360 22.16 -10.12 6.84
CA ASN A 360 23.19 -9.40 7.59
C ASN A 360 22.61 -8.32 8.52
N LEU A 361 21.54 -7.64 8.11
CA LEU A 361 20.88 -6.62 8.93
C LEU A 361 20.25 -7.31 10.15
N ILE A 362 19.43 -8.34 9.93
CA ILE A 362 18.76 -9.06 11.02
C ILE A 362 19.78 -9.74 11.94
N LYS A 363 20.86 -10.31 11.39
CA LYS A 363 21.91 -10.96 12.18
C LYS A 363 22.70 -9.99 13.05
N SER A 364 22.78 -8.71 12.64
CA SER A 364 23.46 -7.68 13.42
C SER A 364 22.67 -7.22 14.65
N MET A 365 21.36 -7.52 14.71
CA MET A 365 20.51 -7.25 15.86
C MET A 365 20.85 -8.22 17.00
N ASN A 366 20.86 -7.72 18.23
CA ASN A 366 21.12 -8.50 19.45
C ASN A 366 19.88 -9.29 19.87
N ASP A 367 18.69 -8.72 19.68
CA ASP A 367 17.43 -9.35 19.99
C ASP A 367 16.31 -8.79 19.12
N PHE A 368 15.11 -9.33 19.32
CA PHE A 368 13.92 -8.94 18.56
C PHE A 368 13.48 -7.50 18.86
N SER A 369 13.71 -6.98 20.07
CA SER A 369 13.33 -5.61 20.43
C SER A 369 14.20 -4.57 19.72
N GLU A 370 15.47 -4.87 19.48
CA GLU A 370 16.33 -4.00 18.67
C GLU A 370 15.87 -3.93 17.21
N LEU A 371 15.36 -5.02 16.64
CA LEU A 371 14.74 -5.00 15.32
C LEU A 371 13.47 -4.13 15.30
N GLU A 372 12.65 -4.19 16.34
CA GLU A 372 11.47 -3.31 16.46
C GLU A 372 11.87 -1.84 16.50
N GLU A 373 12.88 -1.49 17.31
CA GLU A 373 13.38 -0.11 17.38
C GLU A 373 13.96 0.36 16.03
N TYR A 374 14.67 -0.52 15.31
CA TYR A 374 15.16 -0.22 13.96
C TYR A 374 14.02 0.07 13.00
N VAL A 375 12.96 -0.76 13.01
CA VAL A 375 11.77 -0.58 12.16
C VAL A 375 11.08 0.75 12.46
N ASP A 376 10.89 1.09 13.74
CA ASP A 376 10.26 2.36 14.13
C ASP A 376 11.11 3.56 13.70
N LYS A 377 12.44 3.49 13.88
CA LYS A 377 13.36 4.58 13.47
C LYS A 377 13.51 4.74 11.97
N THR A 378 13.23 3.72 11.16
CA THR A 378 13.40 3.76 9.69
C THR A 378 12.08 3.90 8.93
N GLU A 379 10.95 3.55 9.58
CA GLU A 379 9.65 3.33 8.95
C GLU A 379 9.69 2.28 7.83
N ASP A 380 10.52 1.24 7.98
CA ASP A 380 10.59 0.14 7.02
C ASP A 380 9.30 -0.70 7.07
N SER A 381 8.37 -0.39 6.17
CA SER A 381 7.06 -1.03 6.10
C SER A 381 7.11 -2.55 5.83
N GLN A 382 8.16 -3.04 5.16
CA GLN A 382 8.26 -4.46 4.85
C GLN A 382 8.86 -5.24 6.02
N LEU A 383 9.88 -4.71 6.69
CA LEU A 383 10.36 -5.31 7.94
C LEU A 383 9.29 -5.23 9.03
N ALA A 384 8.56 -4.12 9.13
CA ALA A 384 7.40 -4.01 10.04
C ALA A 384 6.38 -5.13 9.80
N MET A 385 6.06 -5.40 8.54
CA MET A 385 5.19 -6.51 8.15
C MET A 385 5.72 -7.86 8.63
N LEU A 386 7.01 -8.16 8.40
CA LEU A 386 7.61 -9.42 8.84
C LEU A 386 7.57 -9.56 10.37
N VAL A 387 7.90 -8.49 11.10
CA VAL A 387 7.81 -8.42 12.57
C VAL A 387 6.38 -8.69 13.04
N GLU A 388 5.38 -8.07 12.43
CA GLU A 388 3.97 -8.30 12.77
C GLU A 388 3.52 -9.74 12.50
N ILE A 389 3.93 -10.33 11.37
CA ILE A 389 3.61 -11.72 11.01
C ILE A 389 4.25 -12.69 12.03
N VAL A 390 5.53 -12.49 12.36
CA VAL A 390 6.23 -13.32 13.36
C VAL A 390 5.58 -13.21 14.73
N LYS A 391 5.24 -12.01 15.20
CA LYS A 391 4.53 -11.83 16.47
C LYS A 391 3.15 -12.51 16.50
N LYS A 392 2.47 -12.59 15.36
CA LYS A 392 1.12 -13.16 15.29
C LYS A 392 1.12 -14.68 15.29
N TYR A 393 2.04 -15.28 14.54
CA TYR A 393 2.02 -16.71 14.25
C TYR A 393 3.17 -17.49 14.91
N GLU A 394 4.22 -16.81 15.33
CA GLU A 394 5.37 -17.37 16.05
C GLU A 394 5.85 -18.69 15.40
N ASN A 395 5.91 -19.76 16.19
CA ASN A 395 6.41 -21.07 15.77
C ASN A 395 5.43 -21.90 14.92
N ASP A 396 4.20 -21.43 14.70
CA ASP A 396 3.29 -22.03 13.71
C ASP A 396 3.68 -21.65 12.27
N LEU A 397 4.47 -20.58 12.08
CA LEU A 397 4.83 -20.06 10.76
C LEU A 397 5.37 -21.10 9.78
N PRO A 398 6.36 -21.95 10.14
CA PRO A 398 6.90 -22.93 9.19
C PRO A 398 5.82 -23.87 8.65
N ARG A 399 4.90 -24.32 9.51
CA ARG A 399 3.78 -25.19 9.14
C ARG A 399 2.80 -24.46 8.23
N LEU A 400 2.44 -23.22 8.57
CA LEU A 400 1.49 -22.41 7.80
C LEU A 400 2.03 -22.02 6.43
N ILE A 401 3.31 -21.65 6.33
CA ILE A 401 3.98 -21.34 5.06
C ILE A 401 3.99 -22.57 4.16
N ARG A 402 4.33 -23.75 4.71
CA ARG A 402 4.28 -25.01 3.96
C ARG A 402 2.88 -25.28 3.43
N LEU A 403 1.86 -25.18 4.28
CA LEU A 403 0.47 -25.38 3.88
C LEU A 403 0.03 -24.44 2.76
N MET A 404 0.40 -23.16 2.83
CA MET A 404 0.09 -22.19 1.78
C MET A 404 0.83 -22.49 0.47
N ARG A 405 2.11 -22.92 0.55
CA ARG A 405 2.89 -23.31 -0.64
C ARG A 405 2.33 -24.54 -1.32
N ASP A 406 2.01 -25.58 -0.53
CA ASP A 406 1.42 -26.83 -1.03
C ASP A 406 0.02 -26.59 -1.65
N SER A 407 -0.67 -25.53 -1.23
CA SER A 407 -1.97 -25.11 -1.76
C SER A 407 -1.87 -24.13 -2.94
N SER A 408 -0.68 -23.57 -3.22
CA SER A 408 -0.50 -22.51 -4.21
C SER A 408 -0.38 -23.10 -5.62
N VAL A 409 -1.09 -22.50 -6.58
CA VAL A 409 -1.00 -22.85 -8.00
C VAL A 409 -0.30 -21.76 -8.80
N GLU A 410 0.26 -22.12 -9.96
CA GLU A 410 0.99 -21.16 -10.83
C GLU A 410 0.06 -20.32 -11.70
N ALA A 411 -1.08 -20.85 -12.14
CA ALA A 411 -2.01 -20.15 -13.02
C ALA A 411 -3.31 -19.77 -12.31
N LYS A 412 -3.76 -18.52 -12.51
CA LYS A 412 -5.00 -17.97 -11.92
C LYS A 412 -6.23 -18.82 -12.18
N LYS A 413 -6.30 -19.46 -13.34
CA LYS A 413 -7.43 -20.30 -13.77
C LYS A 413 -7.59 -21.60 -12.97
N ASP A 414 -6.52 -22.07 -12.34
CA ASP A 414 -6.51 -23.31 -11.57
C ASP A 414 -6.78 -23.06 -10.07
N ALA A 415 -6.87 -21.78 -9.68
CA ALA A 415 -7.11 -21.36 -8.32
C ALA A 415 -8.60 -21.31 -8.01
N LYS A 416 -8.98 -21.87 -6.86
CA LYS A 416 -10.33 -21.69 -6.31
C LYS A 416 -10.54 -20.30 -5.73
N MET A 417 -9.47 -19.71 -5.18
CA MET A 417 -9.47 -18.35 -4.64
C MET A 417 -8.17 -17.63 -4.98
N ILE A 418 -8.28 -16.38 -5.41
CA ILE A 418 -7.15 -15.47 -5.60
C ILE A 418 -7.00 -14.61 -4.34
N PHE A 419 -5.78 -14.41 -3.88
CA PHE A 419 -5.45 -13.52 -2.77
C PHE A 419 -4.61 -12.35 -3.30
N SER A 420 -5.04 -11.13 -3.01
CA SER A 420 -4.33 -9.93 -3.43
C SER A 420 -4.52 -8.79 -2.46
N THR A 421 -3.47 -7.98 -2.26
CA THR A 421 -3.67 -6.65 -1.69
C THR A 421 -4.27 -5.71 -2.73
N VAL A 422 -4.98 -4.68 -2.28
CA VAL A 422 -5.60 -3.71 -3.21
C VAL A 422 -4.58 -3.03 -4.13
N HIS A 423 -3.39 -2.71 -3.61
CA HIS A 423 -2.31 -2.11 -4.40
C HIS A 423 -1.88 -2.99 -5.58
N ARG A 424 -1.93 -4.32 -5.42
CA ARG A 424 -1.56 -5.29 -6.46
C ARG A 424 -2.71 -5.64 -7.38
N SER A 425 -3.95 -5.61 -6.90
CA SER A 425 -5.14 -5.84 -7.72
C SER A 425 -5.57 -4.62 -8.54
N LYS A 426 -4.95 -3.44 -8.36
CA LYS A 426 -5.21 -2.28 -9.20
C LYS A 426 -4.90 -2.59 -10.67
N GLY A 427 -5.84 -2.23 -11.55
CA GLY A 427 -5.83 -2.61 -12.97
C GLY A 427 -6.38 -4.01 -13.26
N MET A 428 -6.55 -4.86 -12.24
CA MET A 428 -7.21 -6.17 -12.37
C MET A 428 -8.70 -6.05 -12.10
N GLU A 429 -9.44 -7.12 -12.42
CA GLU A 429 -10.88 -7.23 -12.23
C GLU A 429 -11.23 -8.68 -11.91
N TYR A 430 -12.28 -8.92 -11.12
CA TYR A 430 -12.69 -10.26 -10.71
C TYR A 430 -14.21 -10.39 -10.78
N GLY A 431 -14.72 -11.58 -11.10
CA GLY A 431 -16.16 -11.84 -11.07
C GLY A 431 -16.72 -11.60 -9.68
N THR A 432 -16.10 -12.23 -8.69
CA THR A 432 -16.46 -12.09 -7.28
C THR A 432 -15.31 -11.56 -6.45
N VAL A 433 -15.59 -10.56 -5.62
CA VAL A 433 -14.65 -10.03 -4.62
C VAL A 433 -15.15 -10.32 -3.21
N TYR A 434 -14.27 -10.80 -2.34
CA TYR A 434 -14.45 -10.91 -0.90
C TYR A 434 -13.55 -9.87 -0.23
N LEU A 435 -14.13 -8.92 0.49
CA LEU A 435 -13.36 -7.91 1.21
C LEU A 435 -13.01 -8.39 2.61
N ASN A 436 -11.74 -8.26 2.96
CA ASN A 436 -11.27 -8.47 4.31
C ASN A 436 -11.71 -7.32 5.25
N ASN A 437 -11.57 -7.53 6.56
CA ASN A 437 -11.99 -6.60 7.60
C ASN A 437 -10.94 -5.55 8.02
N ASP A 438 -9.90 -5.31 7.20
CA ASP A 438 -8.75 -4.47 7.54
C ASP A 438 -8.69 -3.10 6.85
N PHE A 439 -9.81 -2.61 6.30
CA PHE A 439 -9.93 -1.29 5.68
C PHE A 439 -10.38 -0.21 6.67
N ILE A 440 -10.25 1.05 6.27
CA ILE A 440 -10.82 2.17 7.02
C ILE A 440 -12.36 2.07 7.02
N SER A 441 -12.98 2.38 8.16
CA SER A 441 -14.43 2.46 8.30
C SER A 441 -14.89 3.90 8.45
N GLN A 442 -16.15 4.19 8.08
CA GLN A 442 -16.74 5.52 8.26
C GLN A 442 -16.65 6.01 9.71
N ARG A 443 -16.87 5.10 10.67
CA ARG A 443 -16.73 5.38 12.11
C ARG A 443 -15.32 5.84 12.46
N LYS A 444 -14.30 5.20 11.89
CA LYS A 444 -12.89 5.59 12.08
C LYS A 444 -12.60 6.95 11.46
N VAL A 445 -13.13 7.24 10.27
CA VAL A 445 -13.01 8.57 9.64
C VAL A 445 -13.59 9.65 10.55
N LYS A 446 -14.83 9.48 11.03
CA LYS A 446 -15.48 10.43 11.96
C LYS A 446 -14.65 10.66 13.22
N ARG A 447 -14.17 9.59 13.86
CA ARG A 447 -13.30 9.70 15.05
C ARG A 447 -12.00 10.45 14.79
N LEU A 448 -11.40 10.29 13.60
CA LEU A 448 -10.18 11.01 13.23
C LEU A 448 -10.46 12.51 13.03
N VAL A 449 -11.58 12.85 12.38
CA VAL A 449 -12.02 14.24 12.18
C VAL A 449 -12.34 14.90 13.52
N GLU A 450 -13.06 14.23 14.42
CA GLU A 450 -13.36 14.75 15.77
C GLU A 450 -12.09 15.06 16.58
N LYS A 451 -11.01 14.31 16.33
CA LYS A 451 -9.72 14.46 17.01
C LYS A 451 -8.69 15.26 16.22
N GLN A 452 -9.09 15.97 15.17
CA GLN A 452 -8.17 16.70 14.30
C GLN A 452 -7.33 17.76 15.04
N ASN A 453 -7.82 18.26 16.18
CA ASN A 453 -7.12 19.25 17.01
C ASN A 453 -6.17 18.62 18.05
N GLU A 454 -6.24 17.29 18.27
CA GLU A 454 -5.44 16.59 19.29
C GLU A 454 -4.19 15.91 18.71
N PHE A 455 -4.22 15.54 17.42
CA PHE A 455 -3.16 14.79 16.76
C PHE A 455 -2.92 15.35 15.34
N PRO A 456 -1.73 15.15 14.75
CA PRO A 456 -1.48 15.48 13.35
C PRO A 456 -2.55 14.85 12.45
N PHE A 457 -3.36 15.69 11.81
CA PHE A 457 -4.46 15.28 10.96
C PHE A 457 -4.03 15.32 9.49
N ASP A 458 -3.59 14.17 8.98
CA ASP A 458 -3.18 14.03 7.58
C ASP A 458 -4.38 13.69 6.69
N THR A 459 -4.93 14.74 6.08
CA THR A 459 -6.10 14.65 5.18
C THR A 459 -5.83 13.74 3.98
N ASP A 460 -4.63 13.83 3.39
CA ASP A 460 -4.28 13.08 2.19
C ASP A 460 -4.17 11.59 2.48
N LYS A 461 -3.58 11.22 3.62
CA LYS A 461 -3.50 9.82 4.07
C LYS A 461 -4.87 9.22 4.33
N ILE A 462 -5.80 9.97 4.94
CA ILE A 462 -7.17 9.48 5.16
C ILE A 462 -7.92 9.35 3.83
N ASN A 463 -7.77 10.33 2.93
CA ASN A 463 -8.34 10.28 1.59
C ASN A 463 -7.83 9.08 0.78
N GLU A 464 -6.55 8.74 0.89
CA GLU A 464 -5.96 7.56 0.27
C GLU A 464 -6.53 6.27 0.85
N GLU A 465 -6.73 6.16 2.17
CA GLU A 465 -7.38 4.99 2.77
C GLU A 465 -8.81 4.79 2.26
N ILE A 466 -9.57 5.88 2.05
CA ILE A 466 -10.91 5.82 1.43
C ILE A 466 -10.79 5.39 -0.04
N ASN A 467 -9.82 5.93 -0.79
CA ASN A 467 -9.54 5.51 -2.17
C ASN A 467 -9.20 4.02 -2.26
N ILE A 468 -8.45 3.47 -1.31
CA ILE A 468 -8.11 2.05 -1.27
C ILE A 468 -9.38 1.20 -1.13
N LEU A 469 -10.32 1.57 -0.26
CA LEU A 469 -11.60 0.88 -0.17
C LEU A 469 -12.43 1.02 -1.45
N TYR A 470 -12.47 2.21 -2.06
CA TYR A 470 -13.11 2.45 -3.35
C TYR A 470 -12.52 1.56 -4.47
N VAL A 471 -11.19 1.48 -4.57
CA VAL A 471 -10.51 0.61 -5.53
C VAL A 471 -10.90 -0.84 -5.29
N ALA A 472 -10.94 -1.29 -4.03
CA ALA A 472 -11.29 -2.66 -3.66
C ALA A 472 -12.71 -3.04 -4.10
N VAL A 473 -13.72 -2.22 -3.78
CA VAL A 473 -15.11 -2.51 -4.16
C VAL A 473 -15.32 -2.49 -5.68
N THR A 474 -14.63 -1.58 -6.38
CA THR A 474 -14.73 -1.43 -7.85
C THR A 474 -13.93 -2.47 -8.64
N ARG A 475 -13.26 -3.44 -7.97
CA ARG A 475 -12.67 -4.60 -8.64
C ARG A 475 -13.70 -5.69 -8.96
N ALA A 476 -14.84 -5.70 -8.28
CA ALA A 476 -15.91 -6.67 -8.52
C ALA A 476 -16.64 -6.36 -9.82
N ILE A 477 -16.80 -7.37 -10.68
CA ILE A 477 -17.62 -7.29 -11.90
C ILE A 477 -19.07 -7.61 -11.57
N SER A 478 -19.34 -8.69 -10.82
CA SER A 478 -20.69 -9.20 -10.60
C SER A 478 -21.10 -9.32 -9.13
N SER A 479 -20.22 -9.79 -8.25
CA SER A 479 -20.55 -10.01 -6.83
C SER A 479 -19.50 -9.44 -5.89
N LEU A 480 -19.95 -8.75 -4.85
CA LEU A 480 -19.15 -8.21 -3.77
C LEU A 480 -19.63 -8.78 -2.44
N PHE A 481 -18.73 -9.44 -1.71
CA PHE A 481 -18.94 -9.88 -0.34
C PHE A 481 -18.18 -8.91 0.57
N ILE A 482 -18.92 -8.19 1.42
CA ILE A 482 -18.38 -7.08 2.21
C ILE A 482 -18.85 -7.15 3.66
N PRO A 483 -17.98 -6.86 4.65
CA PRO A 483 -18.41 -6.73 6.03
C PRO A 483 -19.45 -5.62 6.26
N GLN A 484 -20.41 -5.88 7.15
CA GLN A 484 -21.58 -5.00 7.35
C GLN A 484 -21.21 -3.56 7.70
N TYR A 485 -20.14 -3.35 8.46
CA TYR A 485 -19.76 -2.02 8.97
C TYR A 485 -19.07 -1.12 7.93
N TYR A 486 -18.82 -1.61 6.72
CA TYR A 486 -18.46 -0.75 5.58
C TYR A 486 -19.69 -0.28 4.79
N LEU A 487 -20.87 -0.83 5.08
CA LEU A 487 -22.11 -0.43 4.45
C LEU A 487 -22.74 0.75 5.21
N PRO A 488 -23.44 1.65 4.50
CA PRO A 488 -24.34 2.62 5.13
C PRO A 488 -25.35 1.93 6.06
N ALA A 489 -25.78 2.63 7.11
CA ALA A 489 -26.74 2.11 8.10
C ALA A 489 -28.04 1.58 7.45
N THR A 490 -28.49 2.22 6.38
CA THR A 490 -29.63 1.81 5.56
C THR A 490 -29.16 1.44 4.15
N PHE A 491 -28.49 0.30 4.00
CA PHE A 491 -28.14 -0.24 2.69
C PHE A 491 -29.22 -1.22 2.19
N PRO A 492 -29.83 -1.00 1.01
CA PRO A 492 -30.87 -1.87 0.50
C PRO A 492 -30.32 -3.28 0.20
N LYS A 493 -31.17 -4.30 0.32
CA LYS A 493 -30.80 -5.66 -0.11
C LYS A 493 -30.42 -5.63 -1.58
N SER A 494 -29.26 -6.18 -1.90
CA SER A 494 -28.72 -6.23 -3.26
C SER A 494 -28.44 -7.68 -3.65
N VAL A 495 -28.66 -8.00 -4.92
CA VAL A 495 -28.27 -9.30 -5.48
C VAL A 495 -26.74 -9.37 -5.65
N ASN A 496 -26.12 -8.23 -5.95
CA ASN A 496 -24.68 -8.11 -6.22
C ASN A 496 -23.86 -7.90 -4.95
N ILE A 497 -24.41 -7.30 -3.90
CA ILE A 497 -23.70 -7.01 -2.66
C ILE A 497 -24.25 -7.88 -1.53
N LYS A 498 -23.37 -8.73 -0.97
CA LYS A 498 -23.67 -9.70 0.08
C LYS A 498 -22.87 -9.38 1.33
N ILE A 499 -23.54 -9.44 2.47
CA ILE A 499 -22.91 -9.17 3.77
C ILE A 499 -22.19 -10.44 4.25
N ILE A 500 -20.97 -10.26 4.78
CA ILE A 500 -20.18 -11.32 5.43
C ILE A 500 -19.74 -10.88 6.83
N GLY A 501 -19.63 -11.82 7.77
CA GLY A 501 -19.28 -11.52 9.17
C GLY A 501 -20.43 -10.89 9.97
N GLY A 502 -20.53 -11.19 11.27
CA GLY A 502 -21.53 -10.62 12.20
C GLY A 502 -20.95 -9.54 13.12
N GLU A 503 -21.80 -8.83 13.87
CA GLU A 503 -21.43 -7.76 14.83
C GLU A 503 -20.35 -8.16 15.86
N THR A 504 -20.18 -9.46 16.10
CA THR A 504 -19.16 -10.04 16.99
C THR A 504 -17.72 -9.77 16.53
N GLU A 505 -17.45 -9.72 15.22
CA GLU A 505 -16.09 -9.46 14.72
C GLU A 505 -15.62 -8.02 14.97
N GLU A 506 -16.54 -7.04 15.06
CA GLU A 506 -16.22 -5.64 15.37
C GLU A 506 -15.81 -5.48 16.84
N ARG A 507 -16.51 -6.14 17.78
CA ARG A 507 -16.13 -6.12 19.20
C ARG A 507 -14.81 -6.84 19.42
N ASP A 508 -14.57 -7.96 18.76
CA ASP A 508 -13.30 -8.69 18.88
C ASP A 508 -12.13 -7.95 18.23
N PHE A 509 -12.35 -7.25 17.11
CA PHE A 509 -11.33 -6.41 16.49
C PHE A 509 -11.03 -5.15 17.31
N ASP A 510 -12.04 -4.41 17.79
CA ASP A 510 -11.85 -3.24 18.67
C ASP A 510 -11.27 -3.64 20.04
N ASN A 511 -11.63 -4.82 20.56
CA ASN A 511 -11.03 -5.37 21.78
C ASN A 511 -9.57 -5.80 21.56
N ARG A 512 -9.22 -6.41 20.42
CA ARG A 512 -7.83 -6.72 20.05
C ARG A 512 -7.00 -5.45 19.88
N LYS A 513 -7.55 -4.41 19.24
CA LYS A 513 -6.88 -3.12 19.09
C LYS A 513 -6.72 -2.36 20.41
N LYS A 514 -7.73 -2.43 21.29
CA LYS A 514 -7.59 -1.93 22.68
C LYS A 514 -6.49 -2.70 23.40
N LEU A 515 -6.45 -4.02 23.30
CA LEU A 515 -5.36 -4.87 23.84
C LEU A 515 -3.98 -4.43 23.31
N GLU A 516 -3.86 -4.12 22.03
CA GLU A 516 -2.62 -3.63 21.41
C GLU A 516 -2.24 -2.21 21.87
N SER A 517 -3.23 -1.32 22.07
CA SER A 517 -2.98 0.00 22.65
C SER A 517 -2.55 -0.07 24.12
N PHE A 518 -3.05 -1.07 24.87
CA PHE A 518 -2.57 -1.38 26.22
C PHE A 518 -1.14 -1.94 26.20
N ARG A 519 -0.81 -2.81 25.23
CA ARG A 519 0.57 -3.30 25.01
C ARG A 519 1.56 -2.15 24.77
N LYS A 520 1.19 -1.11 24.02
CA LYS A 520 2.05 0.07 23.79
C LYS A 520 2.23 0.95 25.04
N ASN A 521 1.24 1.00 25.93
CA ASN A 521 1.31 1.81 27.16
C ASN A 521 1.98 1.10 28.35
N ASP A 522 2.18 -0.22 28.30
CA ASP A 522 2.87 -0.99 29.35
C ASP A 522 4.38 -1.19 29.13
N VAL A 523 4.97 -0.59 28.08
CA VAL A 523 6.42 -0.70 27.75
C VAL A 523 7.32 0.13 28.69
N LYS A 524 6.79 0.62 29.82
CA LYS A 524 7.61 1.09 30.94
C LYS A 524 7.42 0.20 32.16
N SER A 525 7.76 -1.09 32.03
CA SER A 525 8.03 -1.91 33.21
C SER A 525 9.52 -2.25 33.28
N LYS A 526 10.19 -1.68 34.29
CA LYS A 526 11.52 -2.11 34.71
C LYS A 526 11.46 -3.59 35.09
N SER A 527 12.49 -4.35 34.75
CA SER A 527 12.65 -5.76 35.14
C SER A 527 12.64 -5.90 36.66
N TYR A 528 11.57 -6.48 37.22
CA TYR A 528 11.53 -6.90 38.62
C TYR A 528 11.79 -8.40 38.75
N SER A 529 12.36 -8.82 39.88
CA SER A 529 12.63 -10.22 40.20
C SER A 529 11.33 -11.02 40.38
N PHE A 530 11.38 -12.33 40.10
CA PHE A 530 10.25 -13.26 40.23
C PHE A 530 9.62 -13.28 41.64
N GLU A 531 10.41 -13.00 42.68
CA GLU A 531 9.99 -13.02 44.09
C GLU A 531 9.17 -11.79 44.48
N ASP A 532 9.40 -10.64 43.83
CA ASP A 532 8.68 -9.40 44.13
C ASP A 532 7.28 -9.36 43.48
N VAL A 533 7.10 -10.02 42.34
CA VAL A 533 5.79 -10.13 41.67
C VAL A 533 4.83 -11.03 42.47
N ARG A 534 5.34 -12.05 43.16
CA ARG A 534 4.55 -12.99 43.97
C ARG A 534 4.04 -12.42 45.30
N LYS A 535 4.62 -11.31 45.80
CA LYS A 535 4.10 -10.58 46.97
C LYS A 535 2.72 -9.96 46.71
N ASN A 536 2.46 -9.54 45.46
CA ASN A 536 1.20 -8.89 45.06
C ASN A 536 0.25 -9.82 44.28
N HIS A 537 0.78 -10.89 43.68
CA HIS A 537 0.03 -11.87 42.90
C HIS A 537 0.46 -13.29 43.28
N PRO A 538 -0.19 -13.93 44.28
CA PRO A 538 0.24 -15.20 44.86
C PRO A 538 0.34 -16.35 43.85
N ASP A 539 -0.44 -16.28 42.76
CA ASP A 539 -0.52 -17.31 41.73
C ASP A 539 0.13 -16.89 40.40
N ALA A 540 0.99 -15.87 40.42
CA ALA A 540 1.78 -15.49 39.25
C ALA A 540 2.65 -16.66 38.74
N TYR A 541 2.57 -16.89 37.43
CA TYR A 541 3.32 -17.93 36.68
C TYR A 541 2.99 -19.40 37.04
N LYS A 542 1.93 -19.68 37.80
CA LYS A 542 1.42 -21.06 37.95
C LYS A 542 0.66 -21.51 36.68
N SER A 543 0.59 -22.82 36.43
CA SER A 543 -0.30 -23.38 35.41
C SER A 543 -1.77 -23.08 35.74
N TRP A 544 -2.63 -23.07 34.71
CA TRP A 544 -4.08 -22.86 34.87
C TRP A 544 -4.78 -24.19 35.13
N SER A 545 -5.61 -24.26 36.16
CA SER A 545 -6.52 -25.40 36.38
C SER A 545 -7.84 -25.21 35.62
N SER A 546 -8.53 -26.32 35.34
CA SER A 546 -9.85 -26.30 34.68
C SER A 546 -10.90 -25.49 35.48
N GLU A 547 -10.78 -25.47 36.81
CA GLU A 547 -11.67 -24.71 37.70
C GLU A 547 -11.38 -23.20 37.65
N GLU A 548 -10.10 -22.81 37.58
CA GLU A 548 -9.69 -21.41 37.43
C GLU A 548 -10.11 -20.84 36.08
N GLU A 549 -10.08 -21.65 35.02
CA GLU A 549 -10.54 -21.25 33.69
C GLU A 549 -12.05 -21.06 33.61
N ALA A 550 -12.81 -21.96 34.22
CA ALA A 550 -14.27 -21.81 34.34
C ALA A 550 -14.63 -20.52 35.09
N LYS A 551 -13.88 -20.19 36.15
CA LYS A 551 -14.04 -18.97 36.93
C LYS A 551 -13.60 -17.71 36.16
N LEU A 552 -12.53 -17.80 35.38
CA LEU A 552 -12.09 -16.72 34.50
C LEU A 552 -13.16 -16.40 33.43
N LEU A 553 -13.72 -17.41 32.80
CA LEU A 553 -14.76 -17.25 31.78
C LEU A 553 -16.07 -16.70 32.37
N SER A 554 -16.44 -17.10 33.59
CA SER A 554 -17.64 -16.56 34.25
C SER A 554 -17.47 -15.08 34.62
N LEU A 555 -16.30 -14.67 35.10
CA LEU A 555 -15.99 -13.28 35.44
C LEU A 555 -15.95 -12.37 34.20
N VAL A 556 -15.42 -12.86 33.08
CA VAL A 556 -15.46 -12.13 31.80
C VAL A 556 -16.89 -11.99 31.28
N ARG A 557 -17.72 -13.04 31.37
CA ARG A 557 -19.14 -12.99 30.98
C ARG A 557 -19.95 -12.02 31.85
N ALA A 558 -19.57 -11.86 33.11
CA ALA A 558 -20.16 -10.90 34.04
C ALA A 558 -19.64 -9.45 33.86
N ASN A 559 -18.80 -9.20 32.84
CA ASN A 559 -18.28 -7.87 32.48
C ASN A 559 -17.41 -7.22 33.58
N ILE A 560 -16.75 -8.04 34.40
CA ILE A 560 -15.84 -7.60 35.46
C ILE A 560 -14.52 -7.10 34.85
N SER A 561 -13.96 -6.02 35.38
CA SER A 561 -12.73 -5.41 34.83
C SER A 561 -11.51 -6.32 35.00
N ILE A 562 -10.55 -6.30 34.05
CA ILE A 562 -9.32 -7.14 34.14
C ILE A 562 -8.53 -6.87 35.43
N ASN A 563 -8.57 -5.64 35.94
CA ASN A 563 -7.94 -5.28 37.22
C ASN A 563 -8.56 -6.04 38.39
N GLU A 564 -9.88 -6.19 38.37
CA GLU A 564 -10.67 -6.84 39.39
C GLU A 564 -10.62 -8.37 39.25
N ILE A 565 -10.58 -8.89 38.02
CA ILE A 565 -10.29 -10.30 37.74
C ILE A 565 -8.87 -10.66 38.23
N SER A 566 -7.89 -9.79 38.02
CA SER A 566 -6.50 -9.96 38.48
C SER A 566 -6.38 -10.07 40.00
N ARG A 567 -7.14 -9.25 40.73
CA ARG A 567 -7.23 -9.37 42.20
C ARG A 567 -7.98 -10.63 42.63
N THR A 568 -9.07 -10.96 41.94
CA THR A 568 -9.95 -12.10 42.28
C THR A 568 -9.29 -13.46 42.07
N LEU A 569 -8.45 -13.59 41.04
CA LEU A 569 -7.75 -14.84 40.71
C LEU A 569 -6.30 -14.86 41.23
N GLY A 570 -5.82 -13.80 41.88
CA GLY A 570 -4.43 -13.72 42.35
C GLY A 570 -3.39 -13.78 41.21
N ARG A 571 -3.79 -13.55 39.96
CA ARG A 571 -2.96 -13.63 38.74
C ARG A 571 -2.57 -12.24 38.26
N THR A 572 -1.42 -12.11 37.60
CA THR A 572 -1.05 -10.86 36.94
C THR A 572 -2.01 -10.54 35.79
N LYS A 573 -2.19 -9.26 35.47
CA LYS A 573 -3.03 -8.82 34.33
C LYS A 573 -2.57 -9.47 33.03
N GLY A 574 -1.26 -9.54 32.81
CA GLY A 574 -0.66 -10.20 31.65
C GLY A 574 -1.00 -11.69 31.56
N ALA A 575 -1.04 -12.42 32.68
CA ALA A 575 -1.42 -13.83 32.70
C ALA A 575 -2.90 -14.05 32.34
N ILE A 576 -3.79 -13.18 32.84
CA ILE A 576 -5.23 -13.19 32.49
C ILE A 576 -5.41 -12.91 31.01
N VAL A 577 -4.78 -11.85 30.50
CA VAL A 577 -4.87 -11.46 29.09
C VAL A 577 -4.33 -12.58 28.18
N SER A 578 -3.19 -13.18 28.55
CA SER A 578 -2.61 -14.31 27.83
C SER A 578 -3.55 -15.54 27.80
N ARG A 579 -4.20 -15.87 28.92
CA ARG A 579 -5.11 -17.03 28.97
C ARG A 579 -6.43 -16.78 28.23
N LEU A 580 -7.02 -15.60 28.37
CA LEU A 580 -8.20 -15.21 27.59
C LEU A 580 -7.91 -15.24 26.08
N SER A 581 -6.73 -14.79 25.68
CA SER A 581 -6.28 -14.89 24.28
C SER A 581 -6.19 -16.34 23.79
N LYS A 582 -5.86 -17.31 24.65
CA LYS A 582 -5.84 -18.74 24.32
C LYS A 582 -7.23 -19.38 24.32
N LEU A 583 -8.13 -18.91 25.18
CA LEU A 583 -9.49 -19.46 25.32
C LEU A 583 -10.47 -18.93 24.25
N PHE A 584 -10.33 -17.66 23.86
CA PHE A 584 -11.15 -17.01 22.83
C PHE A 584 -10.48 -16.98 21.45
N GLY A 585 -9.22 -17.38 21.35
CA GLY A 585 -8.46 -17.48 20.11
C GLY A 585 -8.57 -18.85 19.43
N ARG A 586 -9.80 -19.39 19.29
CA ARG A 586 -10.09 -20.53 18.41
C ARG A 586 -11.07 -20.14 17.33
#